data_AF-A0A150U0Z6-F1
#
_entry.id   AF-A0A150U0Z6-F1
#
_cell.length_a   1.000
_cell.length_b   1.000
_cell.length_c   1.000
_cell.angle_alpha   90.00
_cell.angle_beta   90.00
_cell.angle_gamma   90.00
#
_symmetry.space_group_name_H-M   'P 1'
#
loop_
_entity.id
_entity.type
_entity.pdbx_description
1 polymer ?
#
loop_
_entity_poly.entity_id
_entity_poly.type
_entity_poly.pdbx_seq_one_letter_code
_entity_poly.pdbx_strand_id
1 'polypeptide(L)'
;MIPAERRLPEAPGLVEQRAYFVVHAPRQTGKTTALRALAEQLTASGRWAALHFSCEAGEAAGDDYGAAERILLSSIRTRAELTLPPALRPPNFPAAPEGNRVEVALRAWARACPRPLALFFDEIDALRGQSLLSVLRQLRAGFADRPGDFPAAVALCGLRDVREYKAASGGDPIRLGTSSPFNVKLESLKLGDFDPGEVRELYAQHTADTGQVFAEEALERAIALTAGQPWLVNALAREIVEKLAVPASEPITRAHVEEAKERLILERATHLDSLVARLHEPRVRRVLEPILSGTLAIVGDAYQDDLQYVRDLGLVAPTNPARIANPIYREVIARVLAGDVEPAILAEPRSFVLPDGRLDVARLLREFAAFWREHGEALAGNLGYHEVAPQLVLMAFLQRVVNGGGLIEREYGLGRGRIDLLVRWPYRGEDGSRAVQRAALELKVWREGEKDPTPKGLEQLDGYLAQLGLDEGVLVLFDRRAAAGDVEARTRLDEARTPAGRRVTLLRA
;
A
#
# COMPACT_ATOMS: atom_id res chain seq x y z
N MET A 1 -16.90 -3.57 13.78
CA MET A 1 -16.52 -3.63 12.35
C MET A 1 -17.53 -2.88 11.50
N ILE A 2 -17.11 -2.35 10.34
CA ILE A 2 -18.06 -1.85 9.34
C ILE A 2 -18.83 -3.03 8.73
N PRO A 3 -20.17 -2.99 8.63
CA PRO A 3 -20.97 -4.08 8.09
C PRO A 3 -20.59 -4.47 6.66
N ALA A 4 -20.52 -5.79 6.40
CA ALA A 4 -20.18 -6.33 5.08
C ALA A 4 -21.12 -5.84 3.97
N GLU A 5 -22.40 -5.69 4.29
CA GLU A 5 -23.44 -5.18 3.37
C GLU A 5 -23.17 -3.75 2.91
N ARG A 6 -22.47 -2.91 3.69
CA ARG A 6 -22.07 -1.57 3.24
C ARG A 6 -20.78 -1.58 2.44
N ARG A 7 -19.92 -2.57 2.71
CA ARG A 7 -18.66 -2.78 2.00
C ARG A 7 -18.87 -3.40 0.62
N LEU A 8 -19.89 -4.25 0.46
CA LEU A 8 -20.29 -4.90 -0.79
C LEU A 8 -21.82 -4.86 -0.95
N PRO A 9 -22.42 -3.67 -1.18
CA PRO A 9 -23.89 -3.50 -1.18
C PRO A 9 -24.60 -4.30 -2.28
N GLU A 10 -23.93 -4.57 -3.38
CA GLU A 10 -24.49 -5.34 -4.49
C GLU A 10 -24.40 -6.86 -4.26
N ALA A 11 -23.50 -7.33 -3.40
CA ALA A 11 -23.24 -8.76 -3.24
C ALA A 11 -24.45 -9.57 -2.75
N PRO A 12 -25.25 -9.12 -1.77
CA PRO A 12 -26.49 -9.80 -1.41
C PRO A 12 -27.45 -9.94 -2.59
N GLY A 13 -27.65 -8.87 -3.38
CA GLY A 13 -28.52 -8.87 -4.56
C GLY A 13 -28.02 -9.82 -5.66
N LEU A 14 -26.71 -9.89 -5.87
CA LEU A 14 -26.09 -10.84 -6.81
C LEU A 14 -26.29 -12.30 -6.35
N VAL A 15 -26.20 -12.58 -5.06
CA VAL A 15 -26.51 -13.91 -4.52
C VAL A 15 -27.98 -14.25 -4.74
N GLU A 16 -28.90 -13.30 -4.50
CA GLU A 16 -30.33 -13.49 -4.77
C GLU A 16 -30.65 -13.76 -6.23
N GLN A 17 -29.95 -13.08 -7.14
CA GLN A 17 -30.00 -13.34 -8.59
C GLN A 17 -29.36 -14.68 -8.98
N ARG A 18 -28.79 -15.42 -8.02
CA ARG A 18 -28.02 -16.64 -8.24
C ARG A 18 -26.89 -16.34 -9.24
N ALA A 19 -26.15 -15.27 -9.01
CA ALA A 19 -25.09 -14.85 -9.92
C ALA A 19 -23.78 -15.59 -9.63
N TYR A 20 -22.96 -15.75 -10.66
CA TYR A 20 -21.53 -15.98 -10.50
C TYR A 20 -20.86 -14.63 -10.67
N PHE A 21 -20.08 -14.18 -9.71
CA PHE A 21 -19.49 -12.85 -9.71
C PHE A 21 -18.08 -12.86 -9.16
N VAL A 22 -17.34 -11.78 -9.39
CA VAL A 22 -15.97 -11.62 -8.91
C VAL A 22 -15.92 -10.48 -7.91
N VAL A 23 -15.17 -10.65 -6.83
CA VAL A 23 -14.85 -9.58 -5.89
C VAL A 23 -13.34 -9.37 -5.95
N HIS A 24 -12.91 -8.21 -6.44
CA HIS A 24 -11.48 -7.90 -6.51
C HIS A 24 -11.17 -6.67 -5.67
N ALA A 25 -10.03 -6.69 -4.98
CA ALA A 25 -9.51 -5.49 -4.31
C ALA A 25 -8.04 -5.65 -3.96
N PRO A 26 -7.34 -4.53 -3.67
CA PRO A 26 -6.00 -4.55 -3.11
C PRO A 26 -5.86 -5.38 -1.84
N ARG A 27 -4.63 -5.81 -1.54
CA ARG A 27 -4.32 -6.55 -0.30
C ARG A 27 -4.82 -5.76 0.92
N GLN A 28 -5.38 -6.49 1.88
CA GLN A 28 -5.81 -5.96 3.18
C GLN A 28 -6.89 -4.86 3.18
N THR A 29 -7.81 -4.89 2.20
CA THR A 29 -9.00 -4.03 2.18
C THR A 29 -10.19 -4.59 2.99
N GLY A 30 -9.98 -5.68 3.75
CA GLY A 30 -11.03 -6.33 4.53
C GLY A 30 -11.95 -7.28 3.74
N LYS A 31 -11.53 -7.74 2.55
CA LYS A 31 -12.29 -8.68 1.70
C LYS A 31 -12.73 -9.93 2.44
N THR A 32 -11.78 -10.66 3.03
CA THR A 32 -12.04 -11.89 3.78
C THR A 32 -13.04 -11.66 4.90
N THR A 33 -12.89 -10.56 5.63
CA THR A 33 -13.82 -10.17 6.71
C THR A 33 -15.22 -9.91 6.17
N ALA A 34 -15.36 -9.15 5.07
CA ALA A 34 -16.64 -8.84 4.47
C ALA A 34 -17.33 -10.09 3.89
N LEU A 35 -16.61 -10.92 3.14
CA LEU A 35 -17.17 -12.13 2.52
C LEU A 35 -17.56 -13.18 3.55
N ARG A 36 -16.76 -13.33 4.61
CA ARG A 36 -17.09 -14.24 5.72
C ARG A 36 -18.37 -13.79 6.43
N ALA A 37 -18.47 -12.50 6.78
CA ALA A 37 -19.67 -11.96 7.42
C ALA A 37 -20.90 -12.10 6.52
N LEU A 38 -20.77 -11.85 5.21
CA LEU A 38 -21.85 -12.07 4.25
C LEU A 38 -22.31 -13.54 4.21
N ALA A 39 -21.38 -14.50 4.20
CA ALA A 39 -21.72 -15.93 4.22
C ALA A 39 -22.45 -16.33 5.53
N GLU A 40 -22.00 -15.80 6.67
CA GLU A 40 -22.65 -16.01 7.97
C GLU A 40 -24.08 -15.45 7.97
N GLN A 41 -24.29 -14.21 7.47
CA GLN A 41 -25.61 -13.57 7.35
C GLN A 41 -26.55 -14.33 6.41
N LEU A 42 -26.06 -14.76 5.24
CA LEU A 42 -26.85 -15.52 4.27
C LEU A 42 -27.32 -16.86 4.85
N THR A 43 -26.45 -17.56 5.58
CA THR A 43 -26.81 -18.81 6.26
C THR A 43 -27.82 -18.57 7.40
N ALA A 44 -27.61 -17.52 8.19
CA ALA A 44 -28.51 -17.12 9.28
C ALA A 44 -29.91 -16.73 8.79
N SER A 45 -30.04 -16.20 7.55
CA SER A 45 -31.32 -15.86 6.94
C SER A 45 -32.25 -17.08 6.73
N GLY A 46 -31.72 -18.30 6.84
CA GLY A 46 -32.49 -19.53 6.62
C GLY A 46 -32.68 -19.90 5.14
N ARG A 47 -32.35 -19.00 4.19
CA ARG A 47 -32.57 -19.20 2.76
C ARG A 47 -31.42 -19.89 2.02
N TRP A 48 -30.21 -19.78 2.54
CA TRP A 48 -29.00 -20.25 1.87
C TRP A 48 -28.20 -21.22 2.74
N ALA A 49 -27.41 -22.05 2.08
CA ALA A 49 -26.23 -22.69 2.67
C ALA A 49 -25.00 -21.99 2.10
N ALA A 50 -24.52 -20.98 2.82
CA ALA A 50 -23.47 -20.10 2.34
C ALA A 50 -22.14 -20.42 3.03
N LEU A 51 -21.08 -20.66 2.24
CA LEU A 51 -19.76 -21.01 2.76
C LEU A 51 -18.68 -20.08 2.20
N HIS A 52 -17.95 -19.43 3.10
CA HIS A 52 -16.67 -18.80 2.81
C HIS A 52 -15.52 -19.73 3.19
N PHE A 53 -14.55 -19.90 2.28
CA PHE A 53 -13.32 -20.68 2.50
C PHE A 53 -12.16 -20.07 1.69
N SER A 54 -10.92 -20.28 2.14
CA SER A 54 -9.70 -19.81 1.45
C SER A 54 -9.15 -20.89 0.49
N CYS A 55 -8.65 -20.43 -0.66
CA CYS A 55 -7.92 -21.22 -1.64
C CYS A 55 -6.39 -21.17 -1.44
N GLU A 56 -5.89 -20.42 -0.44
CA GLU A 56 -4.47 -20.15 -0.21
C GLU A 56 -3.61 -21.42 -0.14
N ALA A 57 -4.09 -22.45 0.58
CA ALA A 57 -3.39 -23.73 0.70
C ALA A 57 -3.11 -24.41 -0.66
N GLY A 58 -3.88 -24.07 -1.70
CA GLY A 58 -3.69 -24.57 -3.05
C GLY A 58 -2.45 -24.01 -3.75
N GLU A 59 -1.80 -22.95 -3.24
CA GLU A 59 -0.55 -22.41 -3.81
C GLU A 59 0.55 -23.49 -3.85
N ALA A 60 0.59 -24.37 -2.84
CA ALA A 60 1.56 -25.46 -2.74
C ALA A 60 1.48 -26.48 -3.90
N ALA A 61 0.35 -26.54 -4.60
CA ALA A 61 0.17 -27.44 -5.74
C ALA A 61 0.83 -26.93 -7.03
N GLY A 62 1.12 -25.63 -7.14
CA GLY A 62 1.63 -25.04 -8.38
C GLY A 62 0.71 -25.36 -9.58
N ASP A 63 1.27 -25.99 -10.62
CA ASP A 63 0.53 -26.43 -11.82
C ASP A 63 -0.09 -27.85 -11.71
N ASP A 64 0.10 -28.56 -10.60
CA ASP A 64 -0.55 -29.86 -10.34
C ASP A 64 -2.03 -29.62 -9.99
N TYR A 65 -2.87 -29.52 -11.02
CA TYR A 65 -4.30 -29.31 -10.86
C TYR A 65 -4.99 -30.45 -10.10
N GLY A 66 -4.47 -31.68 -10.17
CA GLY A 66 -5.00 -32.82 -9.42
C GLY A 66 -4.79 -32.66 -7.92
N ALA A 67 -3.60 -32.19 -7.50
CA ALA A 67 -3.31 -31.84 -6.12
C ALA A 67 -4.11 -30.62 -5.65
N ALA A 68 -4.21 -29.57 -6.48
CA ALA A 68 -4.99 -28.38 -6.18
C ALA A 68 -6.46 -28.70 -5.91
N GLU A 69 -7.09 -29.56 -6.72
CA GLU A 69 -8.47 -30.02 -6.52
C GLU A 69 -8.66 -30.72 -5.17
N ARG A 70 -7.72 -31.60 -4.77
CA ARG A 70 -7.79 -32.31 -3.48
C ARG A 70 -7.69 -31.34 -2.30
N ILE A 71 -6.74 -30.41 -2.38
CA ILE A 71 -6.53 -29.39 -1.34
C ILE A 71 -7.78 -28.51 -1.20
N LEU A 72 -8.30 -28.01 -2.32
CA LEU A 72 -9.50 -27.18 -2.37
C LEU A 72 -10.72 -27.90 -1.76
N LEU A 73 -10.97 -29.15 -2.15
CA LEU A 73 -12.07 -29.94 -1.59
C LEU A 73 -11.89 -30.23 -0.10
N SER A 74 -10.64 -30.42 0.35
CA SER A 74 -10.34 -30.55 1.77
C SER A 74 -10.67 -29.25 2.52
N SER A 75 -10.26 -28.09 2.00
CA SER A 75 -10.57 -26.78 2.58
C SER A 75 -12.08 -26.55 2.69
N ILE A 76 -12.85 -26.88 1.64
CA ILE A 76 -14.31 -26.79 1.64
C ILE A 76 -14.91 -27.64 2.76
N ARG A 77 -14.50 -28.92 2.85
CA ARG A 77 -15.04 -29.85 3.85
C ARG A 77 -14.73 -29.38 5.27
N THR A 78 -13.46 -29.09 5.57
CA THR A 78 -13.03 -28.62 6.89
C THR A 78 -13.76 -27.35 7.28
N ARG A 79 -13.93 -26.40 6.36
CA ARG A 79 -14.60 -25.14 6.66
C ARG A 79 -16.10 -25.31 6.87
N ALA A 80 -16.75 -26.18 6.08
CA ALA A 80 -18.16 -26.51 6.25
C ALA A 80 -18.43 -27.20 7.59
N GLU A 81 -17.55 -28.11 8.03
CA GLU A 81 -17.67 -28.76 9.35
C GLU A 81 -17.63 -27.77 10.51
N LEU A 82 -16.77 -26.74 10.41
CA LEU A 82 -16.60 -25.72 11.43
C LEU A 82 -17.73 -24.69 11.49
N THR A 83 -18.35 -24.37 10.35
CA THR A 83 -19.23 -23.19 10.24
C THR A 83 -20.68 -23.50 9.90
N LEU A 84 -20.96 -24.64 9.25
CA LEU A 84 -22.30 -24.99 8.84
C LEU A 84 -22.95 -25.99 9.81
N PRO A 85 -24.27 -25.84 10.07
CA PRO A 85 -25.05 -26.87 10.74
C PRO A 85 -24.96 -28.22 10.00
N PRO A 86 -25.05 -29.36 10.70
CA PRO A 86 -24.91 -30.69 10.10
C PRO A 86 -25.75 -30.91 8.84
N ALA A 87 -26.99 -30.40 8.82
CA ALA A 87 -27.91 -30.54 7.69
C ALA A 87 -27.46 -29.81 6.40
N LEU A 88 -26.55 -28.84 6.49
CA LEU A 88 -26.07 -28.06 5.35
C LEU A 88 -24.66 -28.49 4.87
N ARG A 89 -24.00 -29.40 5.58
CA ARG A 89 -22.64 -29.84 5.30
C ARG A 89 -22.56 -30.66 4.00
N PRO A 90 -21.40 -30.68 3.32
CA PRO A 90 -21.21 -31.54 2.17
C PRO A 90 -21.32 -33.01 2.57
N PRO A 91 -21.88 -33.86 1.68
CA PRO A 91 -21.77 -35.31 1.84
C PRO A 91 -20.32 -35.75 1.57
N ASN A 92 -20.04 -37.05 1.75
CA ASN A 92 -18.81 -37.62 1.22
C ASN A 92 -18.76 -37.41 -0.29
N PHE A 93 -17.72 -36.73 -0.77
CA PHE A 93 -17.58 -36.45 -2.19
C PHE A 93 -17.33 -37.75 -2.97
N PRO A 94 -18.07 -37.99 -4.08
CA PRO A 94 -17.83 -39.15 -4.92
C PRO A 94 -16.41 -39.14 -5.51
N ALA A 95 -15.87 -40.33 -5.77
CA ALA A 95 -14.61 -40.45 -6.50
C ALA A 95 -14.78 -39.92 -7.93
N ALA A 96 -13.80 -39.13 -8.38
CA ALA A 96 -13.77 -38.56 -9.72
C ALA A 96 -12.32 -38.44 -10.23
N PRO A 97 -12.11 -38.52 -11.55
CA PRO A 97 -10.80 -38.30 -12.15
C PRO A 97 -10.35 -36.85 -11.97
N GLU A 98 -9.04 -36.63 -12.03
CA GLU A 98 -8.43 -35.29 -12.03
C GLU A 98 -8.99 -34.44 -13.16
N GLY A 99 -9.26 -33.17 -12.89
CA GLY A 99 -9.94 -32.27 -13.83
C GLY A 99 -11.47 -32.25 -13.67
N ASN A 100 -12.06 -33.15 -12.87
CA ASN A 100 -13.52 -33.22 -12.66
C ASN A 100 -13.92 -33.29 -11.18
N ARG A 101 -12.97 -33.35 -10.24
CA ARG A 101 -13.27 -33.59 -8.83
C ARG A 101 -14.09 -32.48 -8.20
N VAL A 102 -13.78 -31.23 -8.52
CA VAL A 102 -14.50 -30.06 -7.97
C VAL A 102 -15.92 -30.05 -8.50
N GLU A 103 -16.10 -30.26 -9.80
CA GLU A 103 -17.45 -30.32 -10.38
C GLU A 103 -18.30 -31.42 -9.72
N VAL A 104 -17.79 -32.66 -9.68
CA VAL A 104 -18.54 -33.80 -9.12
C VAL A 104 -18.86 -33.61 -7.63
N ALA A 105 -17.91 -33.10 -6.84
CA ALA A 105 -18.11 -32.82 -5.43
C ALA A 105 -19.18 -31.74 -5.19
N LEU A 106 -19.13 -30.64 -5.94
CA LEU A 106 -20.09 -29.54 -5.82
C LEU A 106 -21.50 -29.95 -6.28
N ARG A 107 -21.61 -30.80 -7.31
CA ARG A 107 -22.89 -31.40 -7.72
C ARG A 107 -23.48 -32.28 -6.62
N ALA A 108 -22.66 -33.15 -6.04
CA ALA A 108 -23.10 -34.03 -4.94
C ALA A 108 -23.59 -33.21 -3.74
N TRP A 109 -22.89 -32.13 -3.40
CA TRP A 109 -23.31 -31.25 -2.32
C TRP A 109 -24.61 -30.49 -2.64
N ALA A 110 -24.72 -29.90 -3.84
CA ALA A 110 -25.92 -29.15 -4.22
C ALA A 110 -27.20 -30.01 -4.14
N ARG A 111 -27.12 -31.26 -4.59
CA ARG A 111 -28.23 -32.23 -4.54
C ARG A 111 -28.61 -32.67 -3.12
N ALA A 112 -27.61 -32.82 -2.24
CA ALA A 112 -27.82 -33.27 -0.88
C ALA A 112 -28.24 -32.14 0.07
N CYS A 113 -27.88 -30.88 -0.25
CA CYS A 113 -28.16 -29.74 0.60
C CYS A 113 -29.64 -29.34 0.49
N PRO A 114 -30.36 -29.15 1.61
CA PRO A 114 -31.77 -28.73 1.58
C PRO A 114 -31.95 -27.26 1.17
N ARG A 115 -30.85 -26.51 0.98
CA ARG A 115 -30.85 -25.10 0.62
C ARG A 115 -29.91 -24.85 -0.56
N PRO A 116 -30.21 -23.87 -1.43
CA PRO A 116 -29.28 -23.47 -2.49
C PRO A 116 -27.92 -23.07 -1.90
N LEU A 117 -26.84 -23.56 -2.54
CA LEU A 117 -25.47 -23.25 -2.12
C LEU A 117 -25.04 -21.86 -2.63
N ALA A 118 -24.40 -21.08 -1.77
CA ALA A 118 -23.69 -19.85 -2.13
C ALA A 118 -22.23 -19.96 -1.67
N LEU A 119 -21.28 -20.06 -2.60
CA LEU A 119 -19.88 -20.36 -2.27
C LEU A 119 -18.97 -19.15 -2.55
N PHE A 120 -18.17 -18.79 -1.56
CA PHE A 120 -17.20 -17.69 -1.64
C PHE A 120 -15.78 -18.26 -1.63
N PHE A 121 -15.17 -18.31 -2.82
CA PHE A 121 -13.80 -18.74 -3.04
C PHE A 121 -12.87 -17.56 -2.76
N ASP A 122 -12.34 -17.48 -1.54
CA ASP A 122 -11.39 -16.44 -1.17
C ASP A 122 -9.99 -16.79 -1.66
N GLU A 123 -9.23 -15.75 -2.03
CA GLU A 123 -7.85 -15.86 -2.54
C GLU A 123 -7.71 -16.87 -3.69
N ILE A 124 -8.65 -16.87 -4.64
CA ILE A 124 -8.64 -17.78 -5.79
C ILE A 124 -7.36 -17.65 -6.63
N ASP A 125 -6.70 -16.50 -6.56
CA ASP A 125 -5.43 -16.18 -7.21
C ASP A 125 -4.19 -16.80 -6.54
N ALA A 126 -4.37 -17.47 -5.40
CA ALA A 126 -3.37 -18.38 -4.86
C ALA A 126 -3.21 -19.63 -5.75
N LEU A 127 -4.29 -20.08 -6.40
CA LEU A 127 -4.18 -21.04 -7.49
C LEU A 127 -3.56 -20.34 -8.71
N ARG A 128 -2.56 -20.96 -9.33
CA ARG A 128 -1.87 -20.40 -10.50
C ARG A 128 -1.86 -21.38 -11.66
N GLY A 129 -1.61 -20.86 -12.86
CA GLY A 129 -1.44 -21.63 -14.08
C GLY A 129 -2.56 -22.65 -14.32
N GLN A 130 -2.20 -23.92 -14.51
CA GLN A 130 -3.14 -24.99 -14.84
C GLN A 130 -4.13 -25.29 -13.70
N SER A 131 -3.72 -25.13 -12.45
CA SER A 131 -4.58 -25.35 -11.28
C SER A 131 -5.77 -24.38 -11.26
N LEU A 132 -5.52 -23.09 -11.46
CA LEU A 132 -6.58 -22.09 -11.56
C LEU A 132 -7.50 -22.36 -12.76
N LEU A 133 -6.90 -22.64 -13.93
CA LEU A 133 -7.67 -22.91 -15.14
C LEU A 133 -8.58 -24.13 -15.01
N SER A 134 -8.11 -25.20 -14.36
CA SER A 134 -8.92 -26.41 -14.11
C SER A 134 -10.14 -26.09 -13.26
N VAL A 135 -9.96 -25.40 -12.12
CA VAL A 135 -11.06 -25.05 -11.22
C VAL A 135 -12.09 -24.14 -11.90
N LEU A 136 -11.63 -23.11 -12.64
CA LEU A 136 -12.54 -22.20 -13.35
C LEU A 136 -13.35 -22.91 -14.44
N ARG A 137 -12.75 -23.87 -15.17
CA ARG A 137 -13.44 -24.67 -16.19
C ARG A 137 -14.51 -25.57 -15.58
N GLN A 138 -14.22 -26.20 -14.45
CA GLN A 138 -15.18 -27.04 -13.72
C GLN A 138 -16.36 -26.23 -13.19
N LEU A 139 -16.12 -25.03 -12.63
CA LEU A 139 -17.20 -24.13 -12.21
C LEU A 139 -18.08 -23.69 -13.39
N ARG A 140 -17.46 -23.42 -14.55
CA ARG A 140 -18.18 -23.07 -15.77
C ARG A 140 -19.01 -24.24 -16.31
N ALA A 141 -18.48 -25.47 -16.27
CA ALA A 141 -19.17 -26.66 -16.77
C ALA A 141 -20.48 -26.92 -16.02
N GLY A 142 -20.49 -26.76 -14.68
CA GLY A 142 -21.69 -26.91 -13.87
C GLY A 142 -22.68 -25.73 -13.90
N PHE A 143 -22.32 -24.59 -14.50
CA PHE A 143 -23.12 -23.35 -14.42
C PHE A 143 -24.55 -23.49 -14.97
N ALA A 144 -24.77 -24.31 -15.99
CA ALA A 144 -26.10 -24.49 -16.60
C ALA A 144 -27.07 -25.26 -15.70
N ASP A 145 -26.58 -26.02 -14.73
CA ASP A 145 -27.38 -26.96 -13.92
C ASP A 145 -27.82 -26.36 -12.56
N ARG A 146 -27.68 -25.04 -12.42
CA ARG A 146 -28.05 -24.30 -11.20
C ARG A 146 -29.56 -24.04 -11.17
N PRO A 147 -30.18 -23.89 -9.99
CA PRO A 147 -29.58 -23.98 -8.65
C PRO A 147 -29.60 -25.38 -8.02
N GLY A 148 -30.27 -26.36 -8.65
CA GLY A 148 -30.61 -27.63 -8.01
C GLY A 148 -29.49 -28.68 -8.05
N ASP A 149 -28.70 -28.69 -9.12
CA ASP A 149 -27.66 -29.70 -9.34
C ASP A 149 -26.25 -29.12 -9.22
N PHE A 150 -26.10 -27.82 -8.98
CA PHE A 150 -24.81 -27.14 -8.84
C PHE A 150 -24.96 -25.84 -8.01
N PRO A 151 -23.88 -25.30 -7.38
CA PRO A 151 -23.99 -24.13 -6.53
C PRO A 151 -24.70 -22.95 -7.20
N ALA A 152 -25.74 -22.45 -6.54
CA ALA A 152 -26.62 -21.42 -7.08
C ALA A 152 -25.88 -20.09 -7.28
N ALA A 153 -25.05 -19.68 -6.33
CA ALA A 153 -24.22 -18.49 -6.42
C ALA A 153 -22.75 -18.83 -6.12
N VAL A 154 -21.83 -18.17 -6.83
CA VAL A 154 -20.39 -18.28 -6.61
C VAL A 154 -19.76 -16.89 -6.67
N ALA A 155 -19.01 -16.55 -5.63
CA ALA A 155 -18.14 -15.39 -5.61
C ALA A 155 -16.68 -15.84 -5.70
N LEU A 156 -15.95 -15.37 -6.72
CA LEU A 156 -14.51 -15.56 -6.81
C LEU A 156 -13.81 -14.30 -6.31
N CYS A 157 -13.01 -14.43 -5.26
CA CYS A 157 -12.34 -13.31 -4.62
C CYS A 157 -10.83 -13.40 -4.78
N GLY A 158 -10.19 -12.30 -5.17
CA GLY A 158 -8.73 -12.24 -5.38
C GLY A 158 -8.23 -10.81 -5.57
N LEU A 159 -6.97 -10.66 -5.97
CA LEU A 159 -6.37 -9.35 -6.21
C LEU A 159 -6.78 -8.72 -7.54
N ARG A 160 -7.13 -9.54 -8.54
CA ARG A 160 -7.44 -9.08 -9.90
C ARG A 160 -8.79 -9.59 -10.41
N ASP A 161 -9.27 -8.97 -11.48
CA ASP A 161 -10.38 -9.54 -12.24
C ASP A 161 -9.95 -10.88 -12.86
N VAL A 162 -10.86 -11.85 -12.88
CA VAL A 162 -10.64 -13.16 -13.52
C VAL A 162 -10.25 -13.04 -15.00
N ARG A 163 -10.67 -11.97 -15.68
CA ARG A 163 -10.25 -11.65 -17.06
C ARG A 163 -8.74 -11.46 -17.20
N GLU A 164 -8.07 -11.01 -16.15
CA GLU A 164 -6.63 -10.69 -16.12
C GLU A 164 -5.74 -11.87 -15.71
N TYR A 165 -6.30 -12.97 -15.19
CA TYR A 165 -5.51 -14.18 -14.87
C TYR A 165 -4.91 -14.85 -16.11
N LYS A 166 -5.39 -14.51 -17.32
CA LYS A 166 -4.77 -14.92 -18.58
C LYS A 166 -3.32 -14.44 -18.71
N ALA A 167 -3.05 -13.17 -18.39
CA ALA A 167 -1.74 -12.56 -18.54
C ALA A 167 -0.73 -13.07 -17.49
N ALA A 168 -1.19 -13.45 -16.31
CA ALA A 168 -0.35 -13.97 -15.22
C ALA A 168 0.08 -15.44 -15.43
N SER A 169 -0.58 -16.18 -16.32
CA SER A 169 -0.33 -17.61 -16.55
C SER A 169 0.76 -17.91 -17.58
N GLY A 170 1.57 -16.91 -17.96
CA GLY A 170 2.72 -17.07 -18.85
C GLY A 170 2.40 -17.48 -20.30
N GLY A 171 1.12 -17.45 -20.70
CA GLY A 171 0.70 -17.79 -22.05
C GLY A 171 0.86 -16.62 -23.00
N ASP A 172 1.50 -16.86 -24.14
CA ASP A 172 1.52 -15.95 -25.29
C ASP A 172 0.07 -15.49 -25.61
N PRO A 173 -0.25 -14.18 -25.53
CA PRO A 173 -1.61 -13.64 -25.67
C PRO A 173 -2.31 -14.07 -26.96
N ILE A 174 -1.52 -14.45 -27.97
CA ILE A 174 -1.96 -14.81 -29.32
C ILE A 174 -2.30 -16.31 -29.44
N ARG A 175 -1.76 -17.18 -28.57
CA ARG A 175 -1.87 -18.66 -28.73
C ARG A 175 -3.05 -19.31 -27.98
N LEU A 176 -3.64 -18.63 -27.01
CA LEU A 176 -4.78 -19.13 -26.25
C LEU A 176 -6.06 -18.45 -26.72
N GLY A 177 -6.97 -19.23 -27.29
CA GLY A 177 -8.27 -18.79 -27.82
C GLY A 177 -8.98 -17.72 -26.99
N THR A 178 -9.69 -16.84 -27.70
CA THR A 178 -10.18 -15.52 -27.31
C THR A 178 -11.17 -15.46 -26.13
N SER A 179 -11.69 -16.58 -25.60
CA SER A 179 -12.71 -16.56 -24.52
C SER A 179 -12.13 -16.70 -23.11
N SER A 180 -12.63 -15.92 -22.13
CA SER A 180 -12.32 -16.11 -20.69
C SER A 180 -12.74 -17.52 -20.23
N PRO A 181 -11.92 -18.25 -19.44
CA PRO A 181 -12.31 -19.55 -18.89
C PRO A 181 -13.55 -19.46 -18.01
N PHE A 182 -13.85 -18.28 -17.46
CA PHE A 182 -15.00 -17.98 -16.59
C PHE A 182 -15.94 -16.92 -17.22
N ASN A 183 -16.35 -17.11 -18.48
CA ASN A 183 -17.26 -16.19 -19.18
C ASN A 183 -18.75 -16.32 -18.75
N VAL A 184 -18.99 -16.87 -17.55
CA VAL A 184 -20.34 -17.01 -16.94
C VAL A 184 -20.58 -16.00 -15.81
N LYS A 185 -19.60 -15.11 -15.59
CA LYS A 185 -19.64 -14.03 -14.61
C LYS A 185 -20.64 -12.95 -15.01
N LEU A 186 -21.49 -12.55 -14.06
CA LEU A 186 -22.44 -11.45 -14.21
C LEU A 186 -21.79 -10.09 -13.93
N GLU A 187 -21.06 -9.97 -12.82
CA GLU A 187 -20.52 -8.68 -12.35
C GLU A 187 -19.16 -8.83 -11.66
N SER A 188 -18.38 -7.74 -11.65
CA SER A 188 -17.14 -7.59 -10.85
C SER A 188 -17.34 -6.48 -9.84
N LEU A 189 -17.37 -6.83 -8.56
CA LEU A 189 -17.38 -5.88 -7.47
C LEU A 189 -15.96 -5.50 -7.08
N LYS A 190 -15.74 -4.21 -6.82
CA LYS A 190 -14.48 -3.70 -6.30
C LYS A 190 -14.65 -3.32 -4.84
N LEU A 191 -13.90 -3.95 -3.94
CA LEU A 191 -13.88 -3.51 -2.54
C LEU A 191 -12.89 -2.34 -2.38
N GLY A 192 -13.39 -1.17 -2.03
CA GLY A 192 -12.61 0.05 -1.88
C GLY A 192 -11.97 0.26 -0.50
N ASP A 193 -11.26 1.37 -0.37
CA ASP A 193 -10.86 1.91 0.93
C ASP A 193 -12.09 2.41 1.71
N PHE A 194 -11.95 2.66 3.01
CA PHE A 194 -13.00 3.29 3.80
C PHE A 194 -13.22 4.75 3.38
N ASP A 195 -14.47 5.19 3.32
CA ASP A 195 -14.74 6.62 3.25
C ASP A 195 -14.51 7.31 4.62
N PRO A 196 -14.39 8.65 4.68
CA PRO A 196 -14.19 9.37 5.94
C PRO A 196 -15.26 9.13 7.02
N GLY A 197 -16.49 8.81 6.62
CA GLY A 197 -17.59 8.45 7.53
C GLY A 197 -17.42 7.04 8.08
N GLU A 198 -17.04 6.07 7.24
CA GLU A 198 -16.72 4.70 7.66
C GLU A 198 -15.53 4.68 8.64
N VAL A 199 -14.49 5.49 8.43
CA VAL A 199 -13.37 5.59 9.40
C VAL A 199 -13.85 6.14 10.75
N ARG A 200 -14.64 7.22 10.74
CA ARG A 200 -15.21 7.80 11.97
C ARG A 200 -16.10 6.82 12.70
N GLU A 201 -16.95 6.10 11.99
CA GLU A 201 -17.81 5.08 12.59
C GLU A 201 -16.98 3.95 13.21
N LEU A 202 -15.95 3.47 12.52
CA LEU A 202 -15.10 2.41 13.03
C LEU A 202 -14.43 2.80 14.35
N TYR A 203 -13.93 4.04 14.46
CA TYR A 203 -13.31 4.54 15.69
C TYR A 203 -14.35 4.86 16.77
N ALA A 204 -15.55 5.31 16.39
CA ALA A 204 -16.65 5.54 17.33
C ALA A 204 -17.11 4.24 18.02
N GLN A 205 -16.95 3.08 17.39
CA GLN A 205 -17.21 1.78 18.03
C GLN A 205 -16.26 1.55 19.22
N HIS A 206 -14.97 1.87 19.08
CA HIS A 206 -14.03 1.82 20.21
C HIS A 206 -14.46 2.75 21.35
N THR A 207 -14.88 3.97 21.01
CA THR A 207 -15.39 4.92 22.01
C THR A 207 -16.66 4.41 22.70
N ALA A 208 -17.57 3.77 21.97
CA ALA A 208 -18.78 3.18 22.56
C ALA A 208 -18.44 2.00 23.50
N ASP A 209 -17.46 1.17 23.14
CA ASP A 209 -17.08 -0.02 23.89
C ASP A 209 -16.24 0.29 25.13
N THR A 210 -15.40 1.34 25.08
CA THR A 210 -14.39 1.62 26.12
C THR A 210 -14.59 2.95 26.85
N GLY A 211 -15.38 3.87 26.30
CA GLY A 211 -15.50 5.24 26.76
C GLY A 211 -14.33 6.16 26.34
N GLN A 212 -13.25 5.62 25.76
CA GLN A 212 -12.11 6.42 25.31
C GLN A 212 -12.40 7.11 23.98
N VAL A 213 -12.39 8.44 23.99
CA VAL A 213 -12.77 9.28 22.83
C VAL A 213 -11.57 9.51 21.92
N PHE A 214 -11.75 9.36 20.61
CA PHE A 214 -10.86 9.96 19.60
C PHE A 214 -11.31 11.40 19.33
N ALA A 215 -10.42 12.36 19.56
CA ALA A 215 -10.69 13.76 19.25
C ALA A 215 -10.82 13.99 17.73
N GLU A 216 -11.54 15.03 17.30
CA GLU A 216 -11.81 15.27 15.87
C GLU A 216 -10.52 15.47 15.07
N GLU A 217 -9.53 16.17 15.63
CA GLU A 217 -8.22 16.36 14.99
C GLU A 217 -7.43 15.05 14.84
N ALA A 218 -7.68 14.05 15.71
CA ALA A 218 -7.10 12.72 15.60
C ALA A 218 -7.76 11.95 14.46
N LEU A 219 -9.09 12.04 14.34
CA LEU A 219 -9.87 11.42 13.26
C LEU A 219 -9.49 12.00 11.90
N GLU A 220 -9.50 13.33 11.76
CA GLU A 220 -9.08 14.02 10.55
C GLU A 220 -7.66 13.61 10.14
N ARG A 221 -6.76 13.51 11.12
CA ARG A 221 -5.38 13.12 10.83
C ARG A 221 -5.26 11.66 10.41
N ALA A 222 -5.95 10.74 11.07
CA ALA A 222 -5.97 9.33 10.69
C ALA A 222 -6.54 9.15 9.26
N ILE A 223 -7.62 9.85 8.92
CA ILE A 223 -8.20 9.85 7.56
C ILE A 223 -7.19 10.38 6.55
N ALA A 224 -6.54 11.51 6.84
CA ALA A 224 -5.56 12.11 5.94
C ALA A 224 -4.34 11.18 5.70
N LEU A 225 -3.83 10.53 6.75
CA LEU A 225 -2.65 9.66 6.67
C LEU A 225 -2.90 8.34 5.97
N THR A 226 -4.07 7.75 6.19
CA THR A 226 -4.41 6.41 5.67
C THR A 226 -5.13 6.47 4.33
N ALA A 227 -5.74 7.61 4.00
CA ALA A 227 -6.72 7.74 2.91
C ALA A 227 -7.82 6.66 2.97
N GLY A 228 -8.16 6.20 4.17
CA GLY A 228 -9.17 5.16 4.39
C GLY A 228 -8.68 3.72 4.19
N GLN A 229 -7.39 3.49 3.89
CA GLN A 229 -6.88 2.14 3.67
C GLN A 229 -7.16 1.26 4.92
N PRO A 230 -7.96 0.18 4.80
CA PRO A 230 -8.55 -0.47 5.97
C PRO A 230 -7.55 -1.01 6.98
N TRP A 231 -6.43 -1.58 6.52
CA TRP A 231 -5.41 -2.08 7.43
C TRP A 231 -4.67 -0.97 8.17
N LEU A 232 -4.29 0.11 7.50
CA LEU A 232 -3.62 1.27 8.09
C LEU A 232 -4.51 1.96 9.12
N VAL A 233 -5.81 2.07 8.83
CA VAL A 233 -6.80 2.59 9.78
C VAL A 233 -6.81 1.74 11.05
N ASN A 234 -6.93 0.42 10.92
CA ASN A 234 -6.94 -0.47 12.09
C ASN A 234 -5.56 -0.53 12.79
N ALA A 235 -4.46 -0.50 12.02
CA ALA A 235 -3.10 -0.54 12.54
C ALA A 235 -2.78 0.72 13.36
N LEU A 236 -3.20 1.91 12.91
CA LEU A 236 -3.05 3.14 13.69
C LEU A 236 -3.82 3.07 15.01
N ALA A 237 -5.10 2.69 14.98
CA ALA A 237 -5.88 2.56 16.21
C ALA A 237 -5.25 1.56 17.19
N ARG A 238 -4.81 0.41 16.68
CA ARG A 238 -4.14 -0.62 17.47
C ARG A 238 -2.82 -0.11 18.06
N GLU A 239 -2.00 0.58 17.28
CA GLU A 239 -0.72 1.13 17.75
C GLU A 239 -0.97 2.13 18.90
N ILE A 240 -2.00 2.98 18.78
CA ILE A 240 -2.34 3.94 19.83
C ILE A 240 -2.85 3.26 21.10
N VAL A 241 -3.80 2.34 20.96
CA VAL A 241 -4.52 1.75 22.10
C VAL A 241 -3.69 0.67 22.79
N GLU A 242 -2.98 -0.18 22.03
CA GLU A 242 -2.26 -1.33 22.59
C GLU A 242 -0.77 -1.06 22.81
N LYS A 243 -0.12 -0.30 21.92
CA LYS A 243 1.36 -0.16 21.94
C LYS A 243 1.82 1.09 22.64
N LEU A 244 1.25 2.24 22.29
CA LEU A 244 1.41 3.46 23.07
C LEU A 244 0.68 3.36 24.42
N ALA A 245 -0.38 2.53 24.47
CA ALA A 245 -1.18 2.29 25.66
C ALA A 245 -1.65 3.60 26.31
N VAL A 246 -2.15 4.52 25.46
CA VAL A 246 -2.70 5.80 25.91
C VAL A 246 -3.78 5.52 26.96
N PRO A 247 -3.68 6.09 28.18
CA PRO A 247 -4.62 5.79 29.26
C PRO A 247 -6.07 5.98 28.83
N ALA A 248 -6.95 5.03 29.17
CA ALA A 248 -8.37 5.06 28.76
C ALA A 248 -9.14 6.30 29.26
N SER A 249 -8.66 6.94 30.32
CA SER A 249 -9.19 8.20 30.86
C SER A 249 -8.84 9.43 30.02
N GLU A 250 -7.88 9.31 29.09
CA GLU A 250 -7.39 10.40 28.27
C GLU A 250 -7.91 10.27 26.82
N PRO A 251 -8.31 11.40 26.19
CA PRO A 251 -8.70 11.39 24.80
C PRO A 251 -7.50 11.10 23.89
N ILE A 252 -7.75 10.38 22.81
CA ILE A 252 -6.74 10.16 21.76
C ILE A 252 -6.66 11.42 20.90
N THR A 253 -5.46 12.01 20.86
CA THR A 253 -5.19 13.29 20.19
C THR A 253 -4.46 13.10 18.86
N ARG A 254 -4.36 14.17 18.07
CA ARG A 254 -3.52 14.20 16.86
C ARG A 254 -2.07 13.79 17.13
N ALA A 255 -1.51 14.15 18.30
CA ALA A 255 -0.12 13.81 18.65
C ALA A 255 0.07 12.29 18.78
N HIS A 256 -0.89 11.59 19.40
CA HIS A 256 -0.86 10.12 19.49
C HIS A 256 -0.91 9.47 18.10
N VAL A 257 -1.68 10.04 17.16
CA VAL A 257 -1.74 9.54 15.77
C VAL A 257 -0.42 9.72 15.03
N GLU A 258 0.25 10.86 15.19
CA GLU A 258 1.59 11.06 14.60
C GLU A 258 2.61 10.08 15.18
N GLU A 259 2.63 9.90 16.49
CA GLU A 259 3.54 8.98 17.15
C GLU A 259 3.31 7.53 16.70
N ALA A 260 2.05 7.10 16.63
CA ALA A 260 1.68 5.79 16.13
C ALA A 260 2.10 5.58 14.66
N LYS A 261 1.91 6.60 13.81
CA LYS A 261 2.36 6.59 12.41
C LYS A 261 3.88 6.37 12.33
N GLU A 262 4.67 7.12 13.10
CA GLU A 262 6.14 6.96 13.12
C GLU A 262 6.56 5.55 13.53
N ARG A 263 5.94 5.01 14.59
CA ARG A 263 6.21 3.65 15.07
C ARG A 263 5.87 2.59 14.02
N LEU A 264 4.71 2.70 13.36
CA LEU A 264 4.32 1.78 12.28
C LEU A 264 5.32 1.76 11.12
N ILE A 265 5.87 2.92 10.76
CA ILE A 265 6.87 3.05 9.68
C ILE A 265 8.22 2.47 10.12
N LEU A 266 8.63 2.72 11.38
CA LEU A 266 9.88 2.23 11.95
C LEU A 266 9.90 0.72 12.14
N GLU A 267 8.84 0.16 12.69
CA GLU A 267 8.74 -1.26 13.04
C GLU A 267 8.54 -2.18 11.81
N ARG A 268 8.41 -1.61 10.61
CA ARG A 268 8.20 -2.33 9.35
C ARG A 268 7.13 -3.41 9.50
N ALA A 269 5.93 -3.01 9.92
CA ALA A 269 4.83 -3.94 10.10
C ALA A 269 4.65 -4.84 8.87
N THR A 270 4.41 -6.14 9.09
CA THR A 270 4.51 -7.23 8.08
C THR A 270 3.84 -6.97 6.73
N HIS A 271 2.75 -6.19 6.70
CA HIS A 271 2.12 -5.77 5.45
C HIS A 271 3.04 -4.88 4.59
N LEU A 272 3.71 -3.92 5.22
CA LEU A 272 4.64 -3.01 4.57
C LEU A 272 5.78 -3.79 3.93
N ASP A 273 6.33 -4.81 4.61
CA ASP A 273 7.37 -5.68 4.06
C ASP A 273 6.92 -6.40 2.77
N SER A 274 5.67 -6.88 2.74
CA SER A 274 5.15 -7.56 1.55
C SER A 274 5.00 -6.64 0.32
N LEU A 275 4.73 -5.35 0.56
CA LEU A 275 4.67 -4.30 -0.47
C LEU A 275 6.06 -3.86 -0.90
N VAL A 276 6.99 -3.77 0.04
CA VAL A 276 8.40 -3.44 -0.17
C VAL A 276 9.07 -4.40 -1.14
N ALA A 277 8.84 -5.70 -0.98
CA ALA A 277 9.40 -6.71 -1.88
C ALA A 277 9.05 -6.50 -3.36
N ARG A 278 7.95 -5.77 -3.65
CA ARG A 278 7.48 -5.47 -5.01
C ARG A 278 8.11 -4.21 -5.60
N LEU A 279 8.75 -3.35 -4.80
CA LEU A 279 9.28 -2.06 -5.27
C LEU A 279 10.43 -2.22 -6.28
N HIS A 280 11.12 -3.36 -6.28
CA HIS A 280 12.20 -3.66 -7.23
C HIS A 280 11.70 -4.28 -8.55
N GLU A 281 10.41 -4.61 -8.67
CA GLU A 281 9.89 -5.16 -9.91
C GLU A 281 9.95 -4.11 -11.04
N PRO A 282 10.47 -4.46 -12.24
CA PRO A 282 10.61 -3.50 -13.33
C PRO A 282 9.31 -2.78 -13.71
N ARG A 283 8.17 -3.49 -13.62
CA ARG A 283 6.86 -2.92 -13.90
C ARG A 283 6.35 -1.96 -12.84
N VAL A 284 6.63 -2.24 -11.56
CA VAL A 284 6.27 -1.34 -10.45
C VAL A 284 7.11 -0.08 -10.55
N ARG A 285 8.42 -0.22 -10.79
CA ARG A 285 9.34 0.90 -10.97
C ARG A 285 8.90 1.84 -12.08
N ARG A 286 8.52 1.33 -13.26
CA ARG A 286 8.04 2.14 -14.40
C ARG A 286 6.89 3.08 -14.06
N VAL A 287 6.08 2.74 -13.06
CA VAL A 287 4.94 3.56 -12.60
C VAL A 287 5.35 4.46 -11.43
N LEU A 288 6.07 3.93 -10.44
CA LEU A 288 6.39 4.67 -9.22
C LEU A 288 7.46 5.75 -9.45
N GLU A 289 8.46 5.50 -10.29
CA GLU A 289 9.55 6.43 -10.52
C GLU A 289 9.09 7.78 -11.13
N PRO A 290 8.20 7.81 -12.15
CA PRO A 290 7.59 9.07 -12.60
C PRO A 290 6.79 9.80 -11.51
N ILE A 291 6.01 9.06 -10.72
CA ILE A 291 5.20 9.63 -9.63
C ILE A 291 6.09 10.26 -8.55
N LEU A 292 7.16 9.58 -8.15
CA LEU A 292 8.11 10.07 -7.14
C LEU A 292 8.93 11.27 -7.65
N SER A 293 9.32 11.25 -8.93
CA SER A 293 10.08 12.33 -9.56
C SER A 293 9.22 13.55 -9.93
N GLY A 294 7.89 13.43 -9.85
CA GLY A 294 6.95 14.48 -10.25
C GLY A 294 6.93 14.72 -11.76
N THR A 295 7.34 13.74 -12.56
CA THR A 295 7.34 13.80 -14.02
C THR A 295 6.05 13.20 -14.58
N LEU A 296 5.63 13.64 -15.77
CA LEU A 296 4.52 13.01 -16.48
C LEU A 296 5.00 11.69 -17.08
N ALA A 297 4.28 10.61 -16.79
CA ALA A 297 4.61 9.31 -17.38
C ALA A 297 4.31 9.26 -18.88
N ILE A 298 5.13 8.51 -19.62
CA ILE A 298 4.92 8.23 -21.05
C ILE A 298 3.67 7.35 -21.19
N VAL A 299 2.69 7.81 -21.96
CA VAL A 299 1.39 7.15 -22.13
C VAL A 299 1.48 6.10 -23.24
N GLY A 300 1.11 4.85 -22.93
CA GLY A 300 0.97 3.74 -23.88
C GLY A 300 0.31 2.51 -23.22
N ASP A 301 -0.10 1.51 -24.00
CA ASP A 301 -0.90 0.36 -23.51
C ASP A 301 -0.17 -0.44 -22.41
N ALA A 302 1.13 -0.72 -22.60
CA ALA A 302 1.94 -1.42 -21.59
C ALA A 302 2.06 -0.63 -20.28
N TYR A 303 2.02 0.71 -20.33
CA TYR A 303 2.01 1.55 -19.13
C TYR A 303 0.67 1.51 -18.40
N GLN A 304 -0.46 1.41 -19.12
CA GLN A 304 -1.78 1.27 -18.51
C GLN A 304 -1.92 -0.06 -17.75
N ASP A 305 -1.43 -1.16 -18.33
CA ASP A 305 -1.41 -2.46 -17.66
C ASP A 305 -0.54 -2.46 -16.40
N ASP A 306 0.62 -1.81 -16.44
CA ASP A 306 1.49 -1.64 -15.28
C ASP A 306 0.86 -0.72 -14.21
N LEU A 307 0.23 0.38 -14.62
CA LEU A 307 -0.47 1.28 -13.72
C LEU A 307 -1.63 0.56 -13.01
N GLN A 308 -2.40 -0.24 -13.75
CA GLN A 308 -3.48 -1.05 -13.20
C GLN A 308 -2.93 -2.07 -12.20
N TYR A 309 -1.85 -2.76 -12.54
CA TYR A 309 -1.19 -3.69 -11.61
C TYR A 309 -0.76 -3.02 -10.30
N VAL A 310 -0.15 -1.84 -10.37
CA VAL A 310 0.30 -1.10 -9.17
C VAL A 310 -0.88 -0.57 -8.34
N ARG A 311 -2.01 -0.24 -8.98
CA ARG A 311 -3.29 0.05 -8.30
C ARG A 311 -3.86 -1.17 -7.59
N ASP A 312 -3.81 -2.33 -8.22
CA ASP A 312 -4.28 -3.59 -7.61
C ASP A 312 -3.38 -4.06 -6.47
N LEU A 313 -2.10 -3.68 -6.47
CA LEU A 313 -1.23 -3.83 -5.29
C LEU A 313 -1.62 -2.88 -4.15
N GLY A 314 -2.36 -1.80 -4.42
CA GLY A 314 -2.70 -0.76 -3.46
C GLY A 314 -1.59 0.28 -3.24
N LEU A 315 -0.55 0.29 -4.08
CA LEU A 315 0.57 1.24 -3.99
C LEU A 315 0.21 2.61 -4.59
N VAL A 316 -0.66 2.64 -5.60
CA VAL A 316 -1.13 3.85 -6.29
C VAL A 316 -2.63 4.00 -6.11
N ALA A 317 -3.08 5.25 -5.95
CA ALA A 317 -4.49 5.57 -5.78
C ALA A 317 -5.32 5.07 -6.98
N PRO A 318 -6.58 4.64 -6.74
CA PRO A 318 -7.42 4.08 -7.79
C PRO A 318 -7.86 5.11 -8.83
N THR A 319 -7.75 6.40 -8.53
CA THR A 319 -8.19 7.51 -9.40
C THR A 319 -7.03 8.26 -10.02
N ASN A 320 -7.31 8.96 -11.13
CA ASN A 320 -6.38 9.92 -11.71
C ASN A 320 -6.44 11.27 -10.96
N PRO A 321 -5.36 12.07 -10.96
CA PRO A 321 -4.02 11.73 -11.48
C PRO A 321 -3.35 10.64 -10.63
N ALA A 322 -2.45 9.87 -11.27
CA ALA A 322 -1.70 8.82 -10.60
C ALA A 322 -0.85 9.39 -9.46
N ARG A 323 -1.01 8.84 -8.27
CA ARG A 323 -0.34 9.25 -7.03
C ARG A 323 -0.18 8.06 -6.11
N ILE A 324 0.79 8.08 -5.22
CA ILE A 324 0.90 7.06 -4.15
C ILE A 324 -0.42 7.01 -3.37
N ALA A 325 -0.87 5.81 -3.01
CA ALA A 325 -2.21 5.58 -2.48
C ALA A 325 -2.53 6.39 -1.22
N ASN A 326 -1.56 6.56 -0.33
CA ASN A 326 -1.71 7.33 0.91
C ASN A 326 -0.36 7.89 1.40
N PRO A 327 -0.37 8.91 2.29
CA PRO A 327 0.84 9.48 2.87
C PRO A 327 1.78 8.48 3.56
N ILE A 328 1.25 7.51 4.31
CA ILE A 328 2.08 6.50 4.99
C ILE A 328 2.88 5.69 3.98
N TYR A 329 2.25 5.18 2.92
CA TYR A 329 2.93 4.43 1.87
C TYR A 329 3.98 5.28 1.16
N ARG A 330 3.71 6.58 0.93
CA ARG A 330 4.68 7.46 0.30
C ARG A 330 5.98 7.57 1.11
N GLU A 331 5.84 7.65 2.43
CA GLU A 331 6.95 7.66 3.37
C GLU A 331 7.67 6.31 3.43
N VAL A 332 6.93 5.20 3.55
CA VAL A 332 7.49 3.84 3.57
C VAL A 332 8.29 3.55 2.29
N ILE A 333 7.72 3.83 1.12
CA ILE A 333 8.39 3.63 -0.18
C ILE A 333 9.71 4.40 -0.20
N ALA A 334 9.69 5.69 0.12
CA ALA A 334 10.89 6.51 0.05
C ALA A 334 11.95 6.06 1.07
N ARG A 335 11.54 5.66 2.28
CA ARG A 335 12.44 5.13 3.31
C ARG A 335 13.09 3.82 2.89
N VAL A 336 12.31 2.92 2.30
CA VAL A 336 12.80 1.61 1.85
C VAL A 336 13.79 1.77 0.71
N LEU A 337 13.46 2.59 -0.29
CA LEU A 337 14.36 2.86 -1.42
C LEU A 337 15.66 3.55 -0.98
N ALA A 338 15.60 4.40 0.07
CA ALA A 338 16.78 5.00 0.66
C ALA A 338 17.61 4.00 1.51
N GLY A 339 16.96 2.97 2.07
CA GLY A 339 17.59 1.94 2.90
C GLY A 339 18.67 1.13 2.17
N ASP A 340 18.60 1.03 0.84
CA ASP A 340 19.64 0.39 0.01
C ASP A 340 20.99 1.14 0.08
N VAL A 341 20.95 2.44 0.38
CA VAL A 341 22.14 3.32 0.46
C VAL A 341 22.67 3.42 1.89
N GLU A 342 21.81 3.27 2.91
CA GLU A 342 22.14 3.49 4.32
C GLU A 342 23.40 2.74 4.81
N PRO A 343 23.65 1.46 4.45
CA PRO A 343 24.85 0.74 4.86
C PRO A 343 26.17 1.33 4.35
N ALA A 344 26.13 2.11 3.27
CA ALA A 344 27.31 2.78 2.71
C ALA A 344 27.65 4.11 3.41
N ILE A 345 26.78 4.59 4.30
CA ILE A 345 26.94 5.89 4.97
C ILE A 345 27.55 5.69 6.35
N LEU A 346 28.83 6.06 6.49
CA LEU A 346 29.60 5.90 7.73
C LEU A 346 29.50 7.10 8.69
N ALA A 347 28.56 8.02 8.46
CA ALA A 347 28.37 9.20 9.28
C ALA A 347 28.04 8.82 10.74
N GLU A 348 28.70 9.49 11.70
CA GLU A 348 28.48 9.30 13.13
C GLU A 348 27.46 10.34 13.65
N PRO A 349 26.23 9.92 14.03
CA PRO A 349 25.14 10.85 14.34
C PRO A 349 25.49 11.89 15.41
N ARG A 350 26.23 11.49 16.46
CA ARG A 350 26.61 12.39 17.56
C ARG A 350 27.50 13.54 17.12
N SER A 351 28.22 13.39 16.01
CA SER A 351 29.12 14.43 15.51
C SER A 351 28.38 15.64 14.94
N PHE A 352 27.09 15.49 14.61
CA PHE A 352 26.24 16.57 14.09
C PHE A 352 25.50 17.33 15.19
N VAL A 353 25.77 17.04 16.47
CA VAL A 353 25.09 17.69 17.59
C VAL A 353 26.03 18.74 18.20
N LEU A 354 25.57 19.98 18.25
CA LEU A 354 26.26 21.09 18.88
C LEU A 354 26.27 20.92 20.42
N PRO A 355 27.18 21.61 21.14
CA PRO A 355 27.22 21.56 22.61
C PRO A 355 25.91 21.97 23.29
N ASP A 356 25.08 22.79 22.64
CA ASP A 356 23.76 23.22 23.13
C ASP A 356 22.64 22.20 22.83
N GLY A 357 22.99 21.04 22.26
CA GLY A 357 22.07 19.96 21.91
C GLY A 357 21.33 20.15 20.58
N ARG A 358 21.56 21.24 19.85
CA ARG A 358 20.97 21.47 18.53
C ARG A 358 21.70 20.70 17.44
N LEU A 359 21.03 20.49 16.31
CA LEU A 359 21.62 19.92 15.10
C LEU A 359 22.45 20.98 14.37
N ASP A 360 23.71 20.66 14.08
CA ASP A 360 24.60 21.43 13.22
C ASP A 360 24.27 21.19 11.75
N VAL A 361 23.25 21.92 11.26
CA VAL A 361 22.81 21.85 9.86
C VAL A 361 23.94 22.25 8.89
N ALA A 362 24.80 23.20 9.28
CA ALA A 362 25.90 23.64 8.44
C ALA A 362 26.95 22.53 8.26
N ARG A 363 27.32 21.83 9.35
CA ARG A 363 28.18 20.65 9.28
C ARG A 363 27.54 19.52 8.49
N LEU A 364 26.25 19.26 8.71
CA LEU A 364 25.49 18.27 7.95
C LEU A 364 25.65 18.47 6.45
N LEU A 365 25.42 19.70 5.97
CA LEU A 365 25.52 20.00 4.53
C LEU A 365 26.95 19.90 4.00
N ARG A 366 27.95 20.30 4.80
CA ARG A 366 29.37 20.16 4.41
C ARG A 366 29.79 18.70 4.30
N GLU A 367 29.42 17.87 5.27
CA GLU A 367 29.75 16.44 5.25
C GLU A 367 28.97 15.69 4.17
N PHE A 368 27.70 16.05 3.94
CA PHE A 368 26.96 15.51 2.80
C PHE A 368 27.60 15.92 1.46
N ALA A 369 28.05 17.16 1.31
CA ALA A 369 28.75 17.60 0.10
C ALA A 369 30.06 16.83 -0.12
N ALA A 370 30.84 16.57 0.93
CA ALA A 370 32.05 15.73 0.85
C ALA A 370 31.70 14.29 0.45
N PHE A 371 30.73 13.69 1.13
CA PHE A 371 30.22 12.35 0.82
C PHE A 371 29.69 12.25 -0.62
N TRP A 372 29.00 13.29 -1.11
CA TRP A 372 28.44 13.31 -2.46
C TRP A 372 29.52 13.28 -3.53
N ARG A 373 30.62 14.02 -3.34
CA ARG A 373 31.79 14.00 -4.23
C ARG A 373 32.46 12.63 -4.29
N GLU A 374 32.61 11.99 -3.13
CA GLU A 374 33.38 10.74 -3.03
C GLU A 374 32.56 9.49 -3.40
N HIS A 375 31.27 9.47 -3.06
CA HIS A 375 30.45 8.26 -3.09
C HIS A 375 29.03 8.48 -3.63
N GLY A 376 28.46 9.67 -3.45
CA GLY A 376 27.03 9.91 -3.68
C GLY A 376 26.58 9.70 -5.13
N GLU A 377 27.34 10.20 -6.12
CA GLU A 377 26.97 10.03 -7.53
C GLU A 377 27.05 8.56 -7.98
N ALA A 378 28.09 7.84 -7.56
CA ALA A 378 28.25 6.41 -7.87
C ALA A 378 27.13 5.56 -7.24
N LEU A 379 26.77 5.85 -5.98
CA LEU A 379 25.65 5.19 -5.30
C LEU A 379 24.32 5.48 -6.00
N ALA A 380 24.09 6.73 -6.40
CA ALA A 380 22.89 7.10 -7.15
C ALA A 380 22.79 6.36 -8.50
N GLY A 381 23.93 6.11 -9.18
CA GLY A 381 23.98 5.34 -10.42
C GLY A 381 23.55 3.87 -10.27
N ASN A 382 23.77 3.27 -9.10
CA ASN A 382 23.44 1.87 -8.81
C ASN A 382 21.99 1.65 -8.36
N LEU A 383 21.27 2.72 -7.99
CA LEU A 383 19.87 2.62 -7.58
C LEU A 383 18.97 2.32 -8.78
N GLY A 384 17.99 1.44 -8.58
CA GLY A 384 16.99 1.15 -9.61
C GLY A 384 16.17 2.40 -9.99
N TYR A 385 15.93 3.32 -9.06
CA TYR A 385 15.11 4.52 -9.24
C TYR A 385 15.96 5.74 -9.66
N HIS A 386 16.55 5.68 -10.84
CA HIS A 386 17.47 6.68 -11.39
C HIS A 386 16.95 8.13 -11.34
N GLU A 387 15.66 8.38 -11.55
CA GLU A 387 15.09 9.74 -11.61
C GLU A 387 14.99 10.44 -10.25
N VAL A 388 14.99 9.67 -9.16
CA VAL A 388 14.94 10.18 -7.78
C VAL A 388 16.15 9.77 -6.95
N ALA A 389 17.12 9.08 -7.56
CA ALA A 389 18.28 8.53 -6.88
C ALA A 389 19.08 9.55 -6.05
N PRO A 390 19.40 10.77 -6.55
CA PRO A 390 20.09 11.77 -5.73
C PRO A 390 19.33 12.16 -4.46
N GLN A 391 18.01 12.31 -4.57
CA GLN A 391 17.15 12.62 -3.42
C GLN A 391 17.12 11.45 -2.44
N LEU A 392 17.08 10.20 -2.91
CA LEU A 392 17.13 9.01 -2.06
C LEU A 392 18.45 8.90 -1.31
N VAL A 393 19.59 9.24 -1.95
CA VAL A 393 20.90 9.26 -1.31
C VAL A 393 20.97 10.31 -0.19
N LEU A 394 20.49 11.54 -0.44
CA LEU A 394 20.39 12.56 0.60
C LEU A 394 19.46 12.12 1.74
N MET A 395 18.34 11.51 1.41
CA MET A 395 17.42 10.98 2.41
C MET A 395 18.07 9.91 3.28
N ALA A 396 18.83 8.98 2.69
CA ALA A 396 19.56 7.97 3.43
C ALA A 396 20.60 8.59 4.36
N PHE A 397 21.32 9.62 3.88
CA PHE A 397 22.29 10.37 4.69
C PHE A 397 21.62 11.07 5.87
N LEU A 398 20.52 11.79 5.62
CA LEU A 398 19.74 12.43 6.67
C LEU A 398 19.20 11.40 7.66
N GLN A 399 18.68 10.26 7.19
CA GLN A 399 18.17 9.19 8.04
C GLN A 399 19.24 8.71 9.01
N ARG A 400 20.46 8.50 8.50
CA ARG A 400 21.61 8.12 9.32
C ARG A 400 21.89 9.17 10.39
N VAL A 401 21.88 10.46 10.05
CA VAL A 401 22.08 11.55 11.03
C VAL A 401 20.96 11.62 12.07
N VAL A 402 19.69 11.52 11.67
CA VAL A 402 18.57 11.62 12.61
C VAL A 402 18.37 10.40 13.49
N ASN A 403 18.93 9.22 13.14
CA ASN A 403 18.98 8.08 14.05
C ASN A 403 19.68 8.42 15.39
N GLY A 404 20.39 9.55 15.50
CA GLY A 404 20.91 10.12 16.74
C GLY A 404 19.86 10.78 17.67
N GLY A 405 18.59 10.85 17.28
CA GLY A 405 17.49 11.36 18.12
C GLY A 405 16.47 12.29 17.43
N GLY A 406 16.61 12.56 16.14
CA GLY A 406 15.71 13.41 15.36
C GLY A 406 14.69 12.64 14.51
N LEU A 407 13.88 13.38 13.76
CA LEU A 407 12.88 12.88 12.82
C LEU A 407 12.99 13.62 11.49
N ILE A 408 12.62 12.95 10.39
CA ILE A 408 12.49 13.57 9.07
C ILE A 408 11.02 13.48 8.68
N GLU A 409 10.33 14.61 8.75
CA GLU A 409 8.98 14.72 8.22
C GLU A 409 9.04 15.05 6.73
N ARG A 410 8.13 14.45 5.96
CA ARG A 410 7.88 14.79 4.57
C ARG A 410 6.55 15.51 4.52
N GLU A 411 6.56 16.84 4.61
CA GLU A 411 5.32 17.60 4.47
C GLU A 411 4.97 17.80 2.99
N TYR A 412 3.69 17.61 2.68
CA TYR A 412 3.17 17.87 1.35
C TYR A 412 2.29 19.10 1.38
N GLY A 413 2.87 20.22 0.94
CA GLY A 413 2.10 21.34 0.44
C GLY A 413 1.18 20.87 -0.69
N LEU A 414 -0.11 21.02 -0.46
CA LEU A 414 -1.21 21.10 -1.43
C LEU A 414 -0.79 20.95 -2.91
N GLY A 415 -0.76 19.71 -3.40
CA GLY A 415 -1.01 19.40 -4.81
C GLY A 415 0.04 19.75 -5.87
N ARG A 416 1.36 19.84 -5.57
CA ARG A 416 2.36 20.18 -6.61
C ARG A 416 3.59 19.29 -6.78
N GLY A 417 3.59 18.10 -6.17
CA GLY A 417 4.58 17.04 -6.44
C GLY A 417 6.03 17.51 -6.30
N ARG A 418 6.63 17.31 -5.12
CA ARG A 418 8.08 17.22 -4.90
C ARG A 418 8.37 16.76 -3.45
N ILE A 419 9.63 16.47 -3.16
CA ILE A 419 10.12 16.01 -1.86
C ILE A 419 10.65 17.24 -1.13
N ASP A 420 9.84 17.77 -0.23
CA ASP A 420 10.26 18.76 0.76
C ASP A 420 10.54 17.99 2.04
N LEU A 421 11.71 18.23 2.65
CA LEU A 421 12.13 17.54 3.85
C LEU A 421 12.15 18.53 5.02
N LEU A 422 11.56 18.12 6.13
CA LEU A 422 11.63 18.83 7.40
C LEU A 422 12.38 17.97 8.40
N VAL A 423 13.60 18.39 8.74
CA VAL A 423 14.32 17.78 9.85
C VAL A 423 13.80 18.40 11.15
N ARG A 424 13.39 17.54 12.08
CA ARG A 424 12.97 17.92 13.42
C ARG A 424 13.93 17.32 14.42
N TRP A 425 14.62 18.19 15.16
CA TRP A 425 15.61 17.78 16.12
C TRP A 425 15.21 18.20 17.53
N PRO A 426 14.89 17.26 18.43
CA PRO A 426 14.58 17.60 19.81
C PRO A 426 15.85 18.05 20.54
N TYR A 427 15.73 19.14 21.30
CA TYR A 427 16.81 19.65 22.15
C TYR A 427 16.23 20.22 23.46
N ARG A 428 17.12 20.64 24.37
CA ARG A 428 16.74 21.29 25.62
C ARG A 428 17.04 22.79 25.53
N GLY A 429 16.06 23.63 25.84
CA GLY A 429 16.28 25.06 25.99
C GLY A 429 17.24 25.38 27.12
N GLU A 430 17.72 26.62 27.18
CA GLU A 430 18.59 27.10 28.27
C GLU A 430 17.92 26.97 29.64
N ASP A 431 16.58 27.02 29.67
CA ASP A 431 15.72 26.81 30.84
C ASP A 431 15.40 25.34 31.14
N GLY A 432 15.97 24.40 30.39
CA GLY A 432 15.72 22.96 30.51
C GLY A 432 14.40 22.47 29.87
N SER A 433 13.62 23.37 29.27
CA SER A 433 12.39 23.03 28.56
C SER A 433 12.67 22.15 27.34
N ARG A 434 11.72 21.31 26.94
CA ARG A 434 11.82 20.54 25.69
C ARG A 434 11.50 21.47 24.52
N ALA A 435 12.41 21.55 23.57
CA ALA A 435 12.23 22.30 22.34
C ALA A 435 12.53 21.42 21.12
N VAL A 436 12.11 21.88 19.93
CA VAL A 436 12.35 21.18 18.66
C VAL A 436 12.88 22.19 17.66
N GLN A 437 14.11 21.97 17.20
CA GLN A 437 14.68 22.69 16.07
C GLN A 437 14.08 22.13 14.79
N ARG A 438 13.77 23.02 13.84
CA ARG A 438 13.21 22.66 12.53
C ARG A 438 14.13 23.19 11.45
N ALA A 439 14.50 22.33 10.50
CA ALA A 439 15.26 22.71 9.31
C ALA A 439 14.52 22.25 8.05
N ALA A 440 14.13 23.20 7.21
CA ALA A 440 13.41 22.94 5.96
C ALA A 440 14.38 22.85 4.78
N LEU A 441 14.27 21.77 4.00
CA LEU A 441 15.05 21.52 2.81
C LEU A 441 14.12 21.34 1.61
N GLU A 442 14.34 22.13 0.55
CA GLU A 442 13.71 21.96 -0.75
C GLU A 442 14.69 21.24 -1.70
N LEU A 443 14.23 20.21 -2.41
CA LEU A 443 15.07 19.42 -3.30
C LEU A 443 14.70 19.62 -4.78
N LYS A 444 15.71 19.88 -5.62
CA LYS A 444 15.59 19.97 -7.08
C LYS A 444 16.59 19.06 -7.77
N VAL A 445 16.15 18.50 -8.90
CA VAL A 445 17.04 17.87 -9.88
C VAL A 445 16.99 18.73 -11.12
N TRP A 446 18.15 19.10 -11.66
CA TRP A 446 18.27 19.81 -12.92
C TRP A 446 18.66 18.81 -14.01
N ARG A 447 17.73 18.53 -14.92
CA ARG A 447 17.95 17.57 -16.01
C ARG A 447 18.36 18.25 -17.31
N GLU A 448 18.86 17.43 -18.23
CA GLU A 448 19.16 17.84 -19.60
C GLU A 448 17.91 18.42 -20.28
N GLY A 449 18.06 19.56 -20.94
CA GLY A 449 16.95 20.27 -21.59
C GLY A 449 15.96 21.00 -20.66
N GLU A 450 16.09 20.90 -19.33
CA GLU A 450 15.26 21.65 -18.37
C GLU A 450 15.84 23.05 -18.09
N LYS A 451 14.95 24.01 -17.79
CA LYS A 451 15.35 25.35 -17.30
C LYS A 451 15.93 25.23 -15.90
N ASP A 452 16.83 26.15 -15.54
CA ASP A 452 17.38 26.25 -14.18
C ASP A 452 16.23 26.26 -13.15
N PRO A 453 16.12 25.23 -12.28
CA PRO A 453 15.04 25.12 -11.33
C PRO A 453 15.27 26.00 -10.09
N THR A 454 16.43 26.68 -9.98
CA THR A 454 16.81 27.52 -8.83
C THR A 454 15.75 28.58 -8.48
N PRO A 455 15.30 29.46 -9.41
CA PRO A 455 14.30 30.48 -9.08
C PRO A 455 12.99 29.88 -8.56
N LYS A 456 12.54 28.79 -9.20
CA LYS A 456 11.33 28.06 -8.80
C LYS A 456 11.50 27.39 -7.43
N GLY A 457 12.69 26.85 -7.15
CA GLY A 457 13.02 26.27 -5.84
C GLY A 457 13.00 27.30 -4.72
N LEU A 458 13.57 28.49 -4.95
CA LEU A 458 13.56 29.58 -3.98
C LEU A 458 12.14 30.10 -3.71
N GLU A 459 11.29 30.21 -4.73
CA GLU A 459 9.88 30.61 -4.56
C GLU A 459 9.10 29.58 -3.72
N GLN A 460 9.30 28.28 -3.98
CA GLN A 460 8.63 27.22 -3.25
C GLN A 460 9.10 27.14 -1.80
N LEU A 461 10.42 27.19 -1.58
CA LEU A 461 11.01 27.22 -0.25
C LEU A 461 10.51 28.44 0.53
N ASP A 462 10.30 29.59 -0.12
CA ASP A 462 9.77 30.78 0.56
C ASP A 462 8.38 30.56 1.14
N GLY A 463 7.49 29.97 0.35
CA GLY A 463 6.15 29.61 0.80
C GLY A 463 6.20 28.59 1.94
N TYR A 464 7.13 27.64 1.87
CA TYR A 464 7.29 26.62 2.88
C TYR A 464 7.81 27.19 4.22
N LEU A 465 8.85 28.02 4.16
CA LEU A 465 9.39 28.73 5.32
C LEU A 465 8.35 29.65 5.97
N ALA A 466 7.51 30.32 5.17
CA ALA A 466 6.42 31.14 5.68
C ALA A 466 5.40 30.33 6.49
N GLN A 467 5.02 29.14 6.00
CA GLN A 467 4.09 28.25 6.71
C GLN A 467 4.67 27.72 8.02
N LEU A 468 5.98 27.45 8.04
CA LEU A 468 6.67 26.96 9.24
C LEU A 468 7.07 28.07 10.21
N GLY A 469 7.03 29.34 9.80
CA GLY A 469 7.54 30.47 10.57
C GLY A 469 9.06 30.38 10.74
N LEU A 470 9.78 30.06 9.66
CA LEU A 470 11.24 29.96 9.62
C LEU A 470 11.84 31.10 8.79
N ASP A 471 13.01 31.61 9.20
CA ASP A 471 13.74 32.69 8.53
C ASP A 471 14.91 32.20 7.65
N GLU A 472 15.19 30.90 7.74
CA GLU A 472 16.25 30.25 6.98
C GLU A 472 15.84 28.86 6.52
N GLY A 473 16.36 28.45 5.36
CA GLY A 473 16.14 27.13 4.79
C GLY A 473 17.30 26.68 3.91
N VAL A 474 17.16 25.49 3.35
CA VAL A 474 18.16 24.89 2.47
C VAL A 474 17.52 24.59 1.12
N LEU A 475 18.19 24.95 0.03
CA LEU A 475 17.85 24.48 -1.30
C LEU A 475 18.97 23.54 -1.76
N VAL A 476 18.63 22.29 -2.06
CA VAL A 476 19.57 21.33 -2.65
C VAL A 476 19.25 21.15 -4.12
N LEU A 477 20.25 21.38 -4.97
CA LEU A 477 20.17 21.27 -6.42
C LEU A 477 21.11 20.18 -6.91
N PHE A 478 20.55 19.06 -7.36
CA PHE A 478 21.28 17.98 -8.03
C PHE A 478 21.34 18.24 -9.53
N ASP A 479 22.49 18.65 -10.06
CA ASP A 479 22.71 18.93 -11.47
C ASP A 479 23.15 17.67 -12.22
N ARG A 480 22.24 17.07 -12.99
CA ARG A 480 22.46 15.83 -13.74
C ARG A 480 22.78 16.05 -15.21
N ARG A 481 22.99 17.30 -15.63
CA ARG A 481 23.27 17.63 -17.03
C ARG A 481 24.68 17.18 -17.39
N ALA A 482 24.87 16.72 -18.62
CA ALA A 482 26.22 16.34 -19.08
C ALA A 482 27.19 17.54 -19.06
N ALA A 483 26.67 18.74 -19.29
CA ALA A 483 27.43 19.99 -19.26
C ALA A 483 27.82 20.47 -17.85
N ALA A 484 27.32 19.85 -16.77
CA ALA A 484 27.62 20.26 -15.40
C ALA A 484 29.08 19.98 -14.99
N GLY A 485 29.79 19.15 -15.76
CA GLY A 485 31.18 18.80 -15.50
C GLY A 485 31.34 17.84 -14.32
N ASP A 486 32.56 17.78 -13.79
CA ASP A 486 32.95 16.86 -12.72
C ASP A 486 32.24 17.15 -11.38
N VAL A 487 31.91 16.08 -10.65
CA VAL A 487 31.17 16.13 -9.39
C VAL A 487 31.93 16.94 -8.34
N GLU A 488 33.27 16.88 -8.33
CA GLU A 488 34.09 17.66 -7.40
C GLU A 488 33.92 19.17 -7.62
N ALA A 489 33.96 19.60 -8.88
CA ALA A 489 33.90 21.01 -9.28
C ALA A 489 32.50 21.60 -9.13
N ARG A 490 31.44 20.83 -9.43
CA ARG A 490 30.06 21.35 -9.35
C ARG A 490 29.49 21.32 -7.93
N THR A 491 29.96 20.40 -7.07
CA THR A 491 29.46 20.26 -5.70
C THR A 491 29.99 21.40 -4.81
N ARG A 492 29.12 22.30 -4.36
CA ARG A 492 29.50 23.46 -3.54
C ARG A 492 28.34 24.01 -2.73
N LEU A 493 28.66 24.82 -1.73
CA LEU A 493 27.71 25.55 -0.91
C LEU A 493 27.79 27.05 -1.27
N ASP A 494 26.66 27.60 -1.68
CA ASP A 494 26.47 29.01 -1.98
C ASP A 494 25.45 29.61 -1.00
N GLU A 495 25.41 30.95 -0.89
CA GLU A 495 24.33 31.66 -0.21
C GLU A 495 23.32 32.22 -1.23
N ALA A 496 22.04 32.13 -0.90
CA ALA A 496 20.95 32.69 -1.68
C ALA A 496 19.90 33.33 -0.78
N ARG A 497 18.93 34.01 -1.40
CA ARG A 497 17.75 34.56 -0.72
C ARG A 497 16.48 34.16 -1.43
N THR A 498 15.44 33.91 -0.65
CA THR A 498 14.08 33.76 -1.20
C THR A 498 13.53 35.10 -1.70
N PRO A 499 12.40 35.12 -2.45
CA PRO A 499 11.74 36.36 -2.85
C PRO A 499 11.37 37.28 -1.68
N ALA A 500 10.98 36.74 -0.52
CA ALA A 500 10.75 37.53 0.71
C ALA A 500 12.03 37.88 1.50
N GLY A 501 13.22 37.53 1.00
CA GLY A 501 14.51 37.90 1.59
C GLY A 501 15.03 36.96 2.68
N ARG A 502 14.37 35.82 2.92
CA ARG A 502 14.82 34.79 3.89
C ARG A 502 16.15 34.17 3.44
N ARG A 503 16.98 33.78 4.39
CA ARG A 503 18.32 33.24 4.11
C ARG A 503 18.21 31.82 3.57
N VAL A 504 18.97 31.49 2.53
CA VAL A 504 19.01 30.14 1.98
C VAL A 504 20.44 29.67 1.83
N THR A 505 20.75 28.51 2.42
CA THR A 505 21.96 27.77 2.06
C THR A 505 21.68 26.96 0.81
N LEU A 506 22.36 27.27 -0.29
CA LEU A 506 22.20 26.58 -1.56
C LEU A 506 23.31 25.54 -1.72
N LEU A 507 22.96 24.26 -1.58
CA LEU A 507 23.84 23.16 -1.92
C LEU A 507 23.65 22.81 -3.39
N ARG A 508 24.69 22.98 -4.20
CA ARG A 508 24.76 22.44 -5.56
C ARG A 508 25.53 21.12 -5.50
N ALA A 509 25.01 20.07 -6.13
CA ALA A 509 25.50 18.70 -6.07
C ALA A 509 25.45 18.05 -7.45
#